data_AF-A0A3M1G405-F1
#
_entry.id   AF-A0A3M1G405-F1
#
_cell.length_a   1.000
_cell.length_b   1.000
_cell.length_c   1.000
_cell.angle_alpha   90.00
_cell.angle_beta   90.00
_cell.angle_gamma   90.00
#
_symmetry.space_group_name_H-M   'P 1'
#
loop_
_entity.id
_entity.type
_entity.pdbx_description
1 polymer ?
#
loop_
_entity_poly.entity_id
_entity_poly.type
_entity_poly.pdbx_seq_one_letter_code
_entity_poly.pdbx_strand_id
1 'polypeptide(L)'
;MPREITVALVQMAPALANPEENLRKMGEFIERIGSEQPTDLIVFPELSYTGTELGLRATDLAERIPGHATNYLAKRAADFNTHVVFGLVIKEKIESILYNGVVCLGPEGDVVASYRKVHLLGEERQVYRGGFRFINVDADWGRFGMLIGSDLVFPEAARSLTLEGAELVVLSANWETNRQEQWRAHIISRAVENAIFVAAANRVGEEPTMQFGGDSTMVGPMGELYTLL
;
A
#
# COMPACT_ATOMS: atom_id res chain seq x y z
N MET A 1 -25.71 13.73 -1.06
CA MET A 1 -25.06 14.10 0.22
C MET A 1 -23.59 13.73 0.11
N PRO A 2 -22.66 14.51 0.67
CA PRO A 2 -21.26 14.08 0.74
C PRO A 2 -21.18 12.73 1.48
N ARG A 3 -20.35 11.81 0.98
CA ARG A 3 -20.08 10.52 1.63
C ARG A 3 -18.89 10.73 2.56
N GLU A 4 -19.02 10.30 3.81
CA GLU A 4 -17.90 10.29 4.77
C GLU A 4 -17.28 8.90 4.78
N ILE A 5 -15.95 8.85 4.79
CA ILE A 5 -15.17 7.61 4.86
C ILE A 5 -14.11 7.73 5.97
N THR A 6 -13.87 6.64 6.68
CA THR A 6 -12.83 6.54 7.70
C THR A 6 -11.68 5.71 7.16
N VAL A 7 -10.52 6.35 6.99
CA VAL A 7 -9.30 5.71 6.48
C VAL A 7 -8.24 5.68 7.58
N ALA A 8 -7.64 4.50 7.80
CA ALA A 8 -6.50 4.33 8.69
C ALA A 8 -5.21 4.08 7.91
N LEU A 9 -4.16 4.84 8.24
CA LEU A 9 -2.82 4.65 7.70
C LEU A 9 -1.95 3.96 8.73
N VAL A 10 -1.34 2.84 8.36
CA VAL A 10 -0.44 2.11 9.25
C VAL A 10 1.00 2.54 9.01
N GLN A 11 1.64 3.05 10.04
CA GLN A 11 3.07 3.31 10.09
C GLN A 11 3.76 2.24 10.95
N MET A 12 4.43 1.28 10.31
CA MET A 12 5.10 0.17 10.99
C MET A 12 6.55 0.01 10.54
N ALA A 13 7.33 -0.70 11.36
CA ALA A 13 8.67 -1.17 11.01
C ALA A 13 8.64 -2.69 10.73
N PRO A 14 8.53 -3.11 9.45
CA PRO A 14 8.68 -4.50 9.06
C PRO A 14 10.07 -5.04 9.42
N ALA A 15 10.11 -6.24 9.98
CA ALA A 15 11.33 -7.01 10.15
C ALA A 15 11.72 -7.65 8.80
N LEU A 16 12.92 -7.31 8.30
CA LEU A 16 13.41 -7.80 7.02
C LEU A 16 13.49 -9.33 6.99
N ALA A 17 12.86 -9.94 5.98
CA ALA A 17 12.79 -11.37 5.77
C ALA A 17 12.21 -12.18 6.95
N ASN A 18 11.32 -11.57 7.74
CA ASN A 18 10.57 -12.24 8.81
C ASN A 18 9.05 -12.14 8.59
N PRO A 19 8.50 -12.85 7.60
CA PRO A 19 7.10 -12.72 7.20
C PRO A 19 6.10 -13.01 8.31
N GLU A 20 6.34 -14.02 9.13
CA GLU A 20 5.44 -14.42 10.22
C GLU A 20 5.35 -13.35 11.31
N GLU A 21 6.46 -12.74 11.69
CA GLU A 21 6.46 -11.65 12.67
C GLU A 21 5.71 -10.43 12.14
N ASN A 22 5.95 -10.08 10.87
CA ASN A 22 5.27 -8.97 10.23
C ASN A 22 3.78 -9.21 10.09
N LEU A 23 3.38 -10.41 9.66
CA LEU A 23 1.99 -10.81 9.51
C LEU A 23 1.23 -10.76 10.84
N ARG A 24 1.87 -11.21 11.93
CA ARG A 24 1.31 -11.06 13.29
C ARG A 24 1.11 -9.58 13.65
N LYS A 25 2.12 -8.73 13.46
CA LYS A 25 2.02 -7.27 13.72
C LYS A 25 0.91 -6.63 12.90
N MET A 26 0.80 -6.98 11.62
CA MET A 26 -0.26 -6.47 10.75
C MET A 26 -1.65 -6.88 11.25
N GLY A 27 -1.81 -8.13 11.69
CA GLY A 27 -3.04 -8.59 12.32
C GLY A 27 -3.40 -7.79 13.58
N GLU A 28 -2.42 -7.51 14.44
CA GLU A 28 -2.60 -6.69 15.65
C GLU A 28 -2.99 -5.24 15.33
N PHE A 29 -2.44 -4.65 14.26
CA PHE A 29 -2.86 -3.33 13.80
C PHE A 29 -4.33 -3.32 13.37
N ILE A 30 -4.76 -4.31 12.56
CA ILE A 30 -6.15 -4.39 12.09
C ILE A 30 -7.09 -4.58 13.28
N GLU A 31 -6.77 -5.48 14.20
CA GLU A 31 -7.58 -5.74 15.39
C GLU A 31 -7.72 -4.50 16.27
N ARG A 32 -6.61 -3.79 16.51
CA ARG A 32 -6.64 -2.55 17.28
C ARG A 32 -7.49 -1.48 16.61
N ILE A 33 -7.23 -1.19 15.33
CA ILE A 33 -7.94 -0.16 14.56
C ILE A 33 -9.45 -0.45 14.53
N GLY A 34 -9.83 -1.67 14.16
CA GLY A 34 -11.22 -2.08 14.07
C GLY A 34 -11.95 -2.12 15.42
N SER A 35 -11.23 -2.31 16.52
CA SER A 35 -11.81 -2.27 17.88
C SER A 35 -12.01 -0.85 18.43
N GLU A 36 -11.23 0.13 17.95
CA GLU A 36 -11.30 1.51 18.43
C GLU A 36 -12.44 2.29 17.76
N GLN A 37 -12.64 2.10 16.45
CA GLN A 37 -13.72 2.73 15.70
C GLN A 37 -14.03 2.01 14.37
N PRO A 38 -15.25 2.15 13.83
CA PRO A 38 -15.55 1.72 12.46
C PRO A 38 -14.58 2.35 11.47
N THR A 39 -13.96 1.52 10.62
CA THR A 39 -12.95 1.96 9.65
C THR A 39 -13.25 1.31 8.30
N ASP A 40 -13.40 2.10 7.24
CA ASP A 40 -13.77 1.60 5.92
C ASP A 40 -12.58 1.01 5.14
N LEU A 41 -11.39 1.54 5.41
CA LEU A 41 -10.15 1.19 4.71
C LEU A 41 -8.92 1.33 5.61
N ILE A 42 -8.09 0.29 5.64
CA ILE A 42 -6.78 0.26 6.31
C ILE A 42 -5.69 0.09 5.25
N VAL A 43 -4.70 0.98 5.24
CA VAL A 43 -3.58 0.96 4.28
C VAL A 43 -2.27 0.69 5.00
N PHE A 44 -1.59 -0.39 4.60
CA PHE A 44 -0.26 -0.75 5.06
C PHE A 44 0.85 -0.27 4.10
N PRO A 45 2.09 -0.14 4.60
CA PRO A 45 3.23 0.22 3.78
C PRO A 45 3.58 -0.80 2.68
N GLU A 46 4.43 -0.37 1.75
CA GLU A 46 5.04 -1.21 0.73
C GLU A 46 5.89 -2.32 1.36
N LEU A 47 5.76 -3.54 0.83
CA LEU A 47 6.47 -4.73 1.31
C LEU A 47 6.35 -4.92 2.84
N SER A 48 5.23 -4.52 3.44
CA SER A 48 5.00 -4.65 4.89
C SER A 48 5.06 -6.09 5.38
N TYR A 49 4.75 -7.06 4.51
CA TYR A 49 4.85 -8.48 4.81
C TYR A 49 6.31 -8.96 4.86
N THR A 50 7.16 -8.57 3.91
CA THR A 50 8.51 -9.15 3.75
C THR A 50 9.65 -8.28 4.29
N GLY A 51 9.42 -6.98 4.49
CA GLY A 51 10.48 -5.98 4.49
C GLY A 51 11.02 -5.72 3.07
N THR A 52 11.91 -4.74 2.92
CA THR A 52 12.42 -4.29 1.62
C THR A 52 13.54 -5.22 1.12
N GLU A 53 13.20 -6.49 0.91
CA GLU A 53 14.13 -7.50 0.38
C GLU A 53 14.36 -7.24 -1.12
N LEU A 54 15.56 -6.78 -1.47
CA LEU A 54 16.00 -6.53 -2.85
C LEU A 54 17.08 -7.52 -3.30
N GLY A 55 17.17 -8.69 -2.66
CA GLY A 55 18.14 -9.74 -2.96
C GLY A 55 17.51 -11.09 -3.26
N LEU A 56 18.32 -12.15 -3.15
CA LEU A 56 17.97 -13.51 -3.55
C LEU A 56 16.84 -14.12 -2.71
N ARG A 57 16.65 -13.65 -1.46
CA ARG A 57 15.62 -14.17 -0.55
C ARG A 57 14.21 -13.78 -0.99
N ALA A 58 14.06 -12.81 -1.90
CA ALA A 58 12.76 -12.38 -2.39
C ALA A 58 11.94 -13.55 -2.96
N THR A 59 12.59 -14.52 -3.61
CA THR A 59 11.92 -15.71 -4.16
C THR A 59 11.29 -16.58 -3.08
N ASP A 60 11.99 -16.76 -1.95
CA ASP A 60 11.55 -17.59 -0.82
C ASP A 60 10.44 -16.90 -0.02
N LEU A 61 10.46 -15.57 0.01
CA LEU A 61 9.48 -14.73 0.71
C LEU A 61 8.22 -14.46 -0.13
N ALA A 62 8.26 -14.74 -1.42
CA ALA A 62 7.19 -14.39 -2.34
C ALA A 62 5.98 -15.31 -2.19
N GLU A 63 4.79 -14.72 -2.29
CA GLU A 63 3.52 -15.41 -2.20
C GLU A 63 2.75 -15.38 -3.51
N ARG A 64 1.99 -16.46 -3.77
CA ARG A 64 0.93 -16.41 -4.79
C ARG A 64 -0.30 -15.76 -4.19
N ILE A 65 -1.13 -15.16 -5.02
CA ILE A 65 -2.39 -14.55 -4.60
C ILE A 65 -3.56 -15.38 -5.15
N PRO A 66 -4.48 -15.89 -4.30
CA PRO A 66 -4.43 -15.88 -2.84
C PRO A 66 -3.34 -16.81 -2.25
N GLY A 67 -2.92 -16.52 -1.02
CA GLY A 67 -1.84 -17.18 -0.30
C GLY A 67 -2.01 -17.12 1.23
N HIS A 68 -0.95 -17.47 1.96
CA HIS A 68 -0.93 -17.48 3.42
C HIS A 68 -1.24 -16.11 4.02
N ALA A 69 -0.53 -15.05 3.61
CA ALA A 69 -0.76 -13.70 4.11
C ALA A 69 -2.19 -13.20 3.82
N THR A 70 -2.69 -13.40 2.60
CA THR A 70 -4.06 -12.97 2.26
C THR A 70 -5.10 -13.70 3.08
N ASN A 71 -4.94 -15.01 3.29
CA ASN A 71 -5.90 -15.81 4.06
C ASN A 71 -5.89 -15.41 5.55
N TYR A 72 -4.72 -15.11 6.10
CA TYR A 72 -4.58 -14.70 7.50
C TYR A 72 -5.23 -13.34 7.79
N LEU A 73 -5.06 -12.37 6.88
CA LEU A 73 -5.59 -11.01 7.03
C LEU A 73 -7.05 -10.91 6.57
N ALA A 74 -7.49 -11.74 5.62
CA ALA A 74 -8.87 -11.80 5.12
C ALA A 74 -9.89 -11.99 6.24
N LYS A 75 -9.61 -12.90 7.18
CA LYS A 75 -10.48 -13.12 8.32
C LYS A 75 -10.71 -11.83 9.13
N ARG A 76 -9.66 -11.04 9.35
CA ARG A 76 -9.74 -9.79 10.10
C ARG A 76 -10.43 -8.69 9.31
N ALA A 77 -10.19 -8.61 8.00
CA ALA A 77 -10.93 -7.72 7.12
C ALA A 77 -12.44 -7.98 7.23
N ALA A 78 -12.84 -9.26 7.26
CA ALA A 78 -14.24 -9.67 7.44
C ALA A 78 -14.78 -9.38 8.84
N ASP A 79 -14.03 -9.73 9.89
CA ASP A 79 -14.44 -9.52 11.29
C ASP A 79 -14.75 -8.04 11.59
N PHE A 80 -14.06 -7.11 10.93
CA PHE A 80 -14.23 -5.66 11.10
C PHE A 80 -14.94 -4.96 9.93
N ASN A 81 -15.44 -5.71 8.94
CA ASN A 81 -16.13 -5.18 7.75
C ASN A 81 -15.35 -4.02 7.08
N THR A 82 -14.05 -4.24 6.81
CA THR A 82 -13.13 -3.20 6.33
C THR A 82 -12.33 -3.66 5.12
N HIS A 83 -11.96 -2.73 4.25
CA HIS A 83 -10.98 -3.00 3.20
C HIS A 83 -9.57 -2.96 3.79
N VAL A 84 -8.70 -3.88 3.37
CA VAL A 84 -7.30 -3.90 3.82
C VAL A 84 -6.38 -3.93 2.62
N VAL A 85 -5.54 -2.90 2.46
CA VAL A 85 -4.51 -2.81 1.42
C VAL A 85 -3.15 -3.05 2.05
N PHE A 86 -2.39 -4.02 1.55
CA PHE A 86 -1.05 -4.30 2.09
C PHE A 86 -0.04 -4.78 1.05
N GLY A 87 1.23 -4.48 1.31
CA GLY A 87 2.35 -4.76 0.41
C GLY A 87 3.06 -6.08 0.67
N LEU A 88 3.43 -6.78 -0.40
CA LEU A 88 4.16 -8.05 -0.37
C LEU A 88 4.90 -8.32 -1.69
N VAL A 89 5.81 -9.29 -1.67
CA VAL A 89 6.36 -9.84 -2.91
C VAL A 89 5.38 -10.86 -3.49
N ILE A 90 4.92 -10.62 -4.72
CA ILE A 90 4.01 -11.52 -5.43
C ILE A 90 4.83 -12.38 -6.40
N LYS A 91 4.58 -13.68 -6.41
CA LYS A 91 5.07 -14.60 -7.46
C LYS A 91 3.94 -15.18 -8.30
N GLU A 92 4.26 -15.45 -9.56
CA GLU A 92 3.35 -16.10 -10.52
C GLU A 92 3.59 -17.61 -10.59
N LYS A 93 2.99 -18.28 -11.59
CA LYS A 93 3.23 -19.71 -11.85
C LYS A 93 4.71 -20.05 -12.11
N ILE A 94 5.45 -19.11 -12.70
CA ILE A 94 6.90 -19.22 -12.90
C ILE A 94 7.56 -18.59 -11.68
N GLU A 95 8.18 -19.42 -10.82
CA GLU A 95 8.71 -19.00 -9.51
C GLU A 95 9.76 -17.88 -9.61
N SER A 96 10.48 -17.76 -10.72
CA SER A 96 11.49 -16.72 -10.94
C SER A 96 10.92 -15.35 -11.35
N ILE A 97 9.60 -15.23 -11.52
CA ILE A 97 8.95 -13.97 -11.88
C ILE A 97 8.30 -13.39 -10.62
N LEU A 98 8.95 -12.37 -10.07
CA LEU A 98 8.55 -11.68 -8.86
C LEU A 98 8.06 -10.27 -9.17
N TYR A 99 7.10 -9.80 -8.39
CA TYR A 99 6.57 -8.43 -8.44
C TYR A 99 6.59 -7.83 -7.05
N ASN A 100 6.97 -6.56 -6.95
CA ASN A 100 6.59 -5.73 -5.82
C ASN A 100 5.11 -5.39 -5.98
N GLY A 101 4.28 -5.82 -5.05
CA GLY A 101 2.84 -5.74 -5.20
C GLY A 101 2.11 -5.33 -3.94
N VAL A 102 0.85 -4.94 -4.13
CA VAL A 102 -0.13 -4.75 -3.07
C VAL A 102 -1.37 -5.56 -3.37
N VAL A 103 -2.01 -6.05 -2.33
CA VAL A 103 -3.29 -6.73 -2.40
C VAL A 103 -4.31 -5.92 -1.64
N CYS A 104 -5.52 -5.84 -2.18
CA CYS A 104 -6.69 -5.33 -1.48
C CYS A 104 -7.60 -6.50 -1.11
N LEU A 105 -7.92 -6.59 0.18
CA LEU A 105 -8.92 -7.48 0.72
C LEU A 105 -10.23 -6.71 0.90
N GLY A 106 -11.34 -7.35 0.53
CA GLY A 106 -12.68 -6.82 0.73
C GLY A 106 -13.22 -7.07 2.14
N PRO A 107 -14.33 -6.41 2.49
CA PRO A 107 -15.00 -6.57 3.79
C PRO A 107 -15.67 -7.94 3.96
N GLU A 108 -15.77 -8.75 2.90
CA GLU A 108 -16.24 -10.15 2.97
C GLU A 108 -15.07 -11.15 3.20
N GLY A 109 -13.83 -10.66 3.27
CA GLY A 109 -12.63 -11.49 3.42
C GLY A 109 -12.16 -12.12 2.11
N ASP A 110 -12.57 -11.60 0.96
CA ASP A 110 -12.10 -12.00 -0.35
C ASP A 110 -10.96 -11.10 -0.86
N VAL A 111 -10.19 -11.59 -1.84
CA VAL A 111 -9.21 -10.76 -2.54
C VAL A 111 -9.90 -10.01 -3.67
N VAL A 112 -10.18 -8.72 -3.47
CA VAL A 112 -10.88 -7.89 -4.45
C VAL A 112 -9.95 -7.37 -5.54
N ALA A 113 -8.66 -7.16 -5.22
CA ALA A 113 -7.67 -6.73 -6.21
C ALA A 113 -6.22 -7.09 -5.84
N SER A 114 -5.37 -7.18 -6.86
CA SER A 114 -3.91 -7.26 -6.72
C SER A 114 -3.25 -6.32 -7.74
N TYR A 115 -2.42 -5.41 -7.27
CA TYR A 115 -1.67 -4.46 -8.09
C TYR A 115 -0.17 -4.77 -8.03
N ARG A 116 0.50 -4.60 -9.16
CA ARG A 116 1.94 -4.87 -9.34
C ARG A 116 2.57 -3.56 -9.75
N LYS A 117 3.57 -3.11 -9.00
CA LYS A 117 4.23 -1.81 -9.17
C LYS A 117 4.68 -1.62 -10.61
N VAL A 118 4.27 -0.53 -11.24
CA VAL A 118 4.58 -0.26 -12.66
C VAL A 118 5.99 0.33 -12.78
N HIS A 119 6.31 1.35 -11.98
CA HIS A 119 7.56 2.07 -12.11
C HIS A 119 8.62 1.56 -11.13
N LEU A 120 9.36 0.52 -11.53
CA LEU A 120 10.52 0.04 -10.76
C LEU A 120 11.71 1.00 -10.91
N LEU A 121 12.42 1.27 -9.81
CA LEU A 121 13.65 2.09 -9.81
C LEU A 121 14.86 1.32 -9.25
N GLY A 122 16.06 1.68 -9.69
CA GLY A 122 17.32 1.18 -9.12
C GLY A 122 17.39 -0.35 -9.03
N GLU A 123 17.72 -0.85 -7.83
CA GLU A 123 17.91 -2.26 -7.51
C GLU A 123 16.61 -3.09 -7.64
N GLU A 124 15.43 -2.46 -7.54
CA GLU A 124 14.15 -3.16 -7.75
C GLU A 124 14.09 -3.86 -9.11
N ARG A 125 14.73 -3.28 -10.16
CA ARG A 125 14.74 -3.85 -11.52
C ARG A 125 15.55 -5.15 -11.61
N GLN A 126 16.41 -5.42 -10.63
CA GLN A 126 17.21 -6.64 -10.59
C GLN A 126 16.40 -7.82 -10.04
N VAL A 127 15.41 -7.53 -9.18
CA VAL A 127 14.61 -8.56 -8.50
C VAL A 127 13.22 -8.69 -9.09
N TYR A 128 12.56 -7.56 -9.33
CA TYR A 128 11.15 -7.51 -9.69
C TYR A 128 10.93 -7.29 -11.18
N ARG A 129 9.73 -7.61 -11.64
CA ARG A 129 9.19 -7.22 -12.95
C ARG A 129 8.17 -6.11 -12.77
N GLY A 130 8.12 -5.21 -13.74
CA GLY A 130 7.13 -4.13 -13.75
C GLY A 130 5.74 -4.67 -14.05
N GLY A 131 4.74 -4.12 -13.36
CA GLY A 131 3.35 -4.20 -13.77
C GLY A 131 3.10 -3.46 -15.09
N PHE A 132 1.92 -3.67 -15.66
CA PHE A 132 1.56 -3.11 -16.97
C PHE A 132 0.25 -2.30 -16.97
N ARG A 133 -0.40 -2.18 -15.82
CA ARG A 133 -1.65 -1.43 -15.67
C ARG A 133 -1.83 -0.91 -14.25
N PHE A 134 -2.39 0.29 -14.12
CA PHE A 134 -2.92 0.79 -12.87
C PHE A 134 -4.29 0.17 -12.60
N ILE A 135 -4.68 0.05 -11.32
CA ILE A 135 -5.91 -0.66 -10.93
C ILE A 135 -6.71 0.21 -9.97
N ASN A 136 -7.99 0.35 -10.29
CA ASN A 136 -9.03 0.86 -9.40
C ASN A 136 -9.81 -0.29 -8.76
N VAL A 137 -10.32 -0.03 -7.56
CA VAL A 137 -11.21 -0.91 -6.79
C VAL A 137 -12.51 -0.16 -6.54
N ASP A 138 -13.64 -0.83 -6.78
CA ASP A 138 -14.96 -0.34 -6.41
C ASP A 138 -15.31 -0.82 -5.01
N ALA A 139 -15.65 0.11 -4.13
CA ALA A 139 -16.20 -0.14 -2.81
C ALA A 139 -17.57 0.55 -2.68
N ASP A 140 -18.38 0.14 -1.70
CA ASP A 140 -19.71 0.72 -1.47
C ASP A 140 -19.68 2.23 -1.20
N TRP A 141 -18.57 2.72 -0.65
CA TRP A 141 -18.36 4.13 -0.34
C TRP A 141 -17.73 4.93 -1.49
N GLY A 142 -17.20 4.28 -2.52
CA GLY A 142 -16.59 4.96 -3.67
C GLY A 142 -15.51 4.13 -4.36
N ARG A 143 -14.88 4.74 -5.36
CA ARG A 143 -13.80 4.12 -6.14
C ARG A 143 -12.46 4.68 -5.71
N PHE A 144 -11.49 3.79 -5.48
CA PHE A 144 -10.13 4.18 -5.16
C PHE A 144 -9.08 3.47 -6.02
N GLY A 145 -7.99 4.16 -6.30
CA GLY A 145 -6.85 3.63 -7.06
C GLY A 145 -5.69 3.25 -6.15
N MET A 146 -4.89 2.25 -6.56
CA MET A 146 -3.72 1.80 -5.80
C MET A 146 -2.42 2.14 -6.52
N LEU A 147 -1.47 2.74 -5.80
CA LEU A 147 -0.10 3.01 -6.23
C LEU A 147 0.92 2.45 -5.23
N ILE A 148 2.16 2.21 -5.68
CA ILE A 148 3.24 1.71 -4.82
C ILE A 148 4.49 2.58 -4.99
N GLY A 149 5.04 3.06 -3.88
CA GLY A 149 6.35 3.71 -3.80
C GLY A 149 6.59 4.72 -4.93
N SER A 150 7.53 4.41 -5.81
CA SER A 150 7.96 5.27 -6.93
C SER A 150 6.90 5.57 -7.98
N ASP A 151 5.77 4.87 -8.03
CA ASP A 151 4.65 5.28 -8.88
C ASP A 151 4.19 6.72 -8.55
N LEU A 152 4.35 7.15 -7.28
CA LEU A 152 4.07 8.51 -6.81
C LEU A 152 4.78 9.60 -7.64
N VAL A 153 6.00 9.31 -8.12
CA VAL A 153 6.81 10.30 -8.85
C VAL A 153 6.21 10.65 -10.21
N PHE A 154 5.43 9.75 -10.81
CA PHE A 154 4.90 9.88 -12.16
C PHE A 154 3.46 10.42 -12.11
N PRO A 155 3.20 11.68 -12.51
CA PRO A 155 1.85 12.25 -12.47
C PRO A 155 0.83 11.45 -13.29
N GLU A 156 1.29 10.79 -14.35
CA GLU A 156 0.47 9.93 -15.21
C GLU A 156 -0.18 8.79 -14.42
N ALA A 157 0.47 8.29 -13.36
CA ALA A 157 -0.05 7.18 -12.57
C ALA A 157 -1.34 7.57 -11.84
N ALA A 158 -1.29 8.67 -11.06
CA ALA A 158 -2.48 9.20 -10.39
C ALA A 158 -3.53 9.69 -11.39
N ARG A 159 -3.09 10.41 -12.44
CA ARG A 159 -3.99 10.91 -13.49
C ARG A 159 -4.78 9.78 -14.15
N SER A 160 -4.14 8.67 -14.47
CA SER A 160 -4.79 7.52 -15.11
C SER A 160 -5.89 6.93 -14.21
N LEU A 161 -5.59 6.75 -12.92
CA LEU A 161 -6.57 6.25 -11.94
C LEU A 161 -7.76 7.21 -11.80
N THR A 162 -7.52 8.52 -11.72
CA THR A 162 -8.57 9.54 -11.61
C THR A 162 -9.43 9.62 -12.87
N LEU A 163 -8.84 9.54 -14.06
CA LEU A 163 -9.60 9.54 -15.32
C LEU A 163 -10.51 8.30 -15.44
N GLU A 164 -10.16 7.21 -14.76
CA GLU A 164 -11.00 6.01 -14.62
C GLU A 164 -11.98 6.09 -13.43
N GLY A 165 -12.12 7.25 -12.79
CA GLY A 165 -13.14 7.55 -11.79
C GLY A 165 -12.70 7.40 -10.33
N ALA A 166 -11.40 7.25 -10.04
CA ALA A 166 -10.94 7.24 -8.65
C ALA A 166 -11.15 8.59 -7.97
N GLU A 167 -11.80 8.58 -6.80
CA GLU A 167 -12.00 9.75 -5.93
C GLU A 167 -10.94 9.81 -4.80
N LEU A 168 -10.25 8.68 -4.58
CA LEU A 168 -9.17 8.46 -3.62
C LEU A 168 -8.03 7.68 -4.31
N VAL A 169 -6.79 8.03 -4.03
CA VAL A 169 -5.63 7.18 -4.35
C VAL A 169 -4.96 6.74 -3.05
N VAL A 170 -4.78 5.44 -2.89
CA VAL A 170 -3.96 4.86 -1.82
C VAL A 170 -2.54 4.64 -2.31
N LEU A 171 -1.58 4.94 -1.45
CA LEU A 171 -0.17 4.74 -1.73
C LEU A 171 0.48 3.95 -0.59
N SER A 172 0.93 2.73 -0.90
CA SER A 172 1.81 1.97 -0.02
C SER A 172 3.26 2.31 -0.36
N ALA A 173 4.07 2.71 0.62
CA ALA A 173 5.43 3.16 0.37
C ALA A 173 6.47 2.65 1.37
N ASN A 174 7.73 2.61 0.90
CA ASN A 174 8.93 2.50 1.70
C ASN A 174 9.90 3.67 1.42
N TRP A 175 9.40 4.88 1.56
CA TRP A 175 10.13 6.09 1.24
C TRP A 175 11.21 6.41 2.28
N GLU A 176 12.42 6.69 1.79
CA GLU A 176 13.59 6.93 2.63
C GLU A 176 13.59 8.33 3.26
N THR A 177 14.12 8.42 4.48
CA THR A 177 14.19 9.66 5.28
C THR A 177 14.90 10.80 4.56
N ASN A 178 15.92 10.49 3.75
CA ASN A 178 16.69 11.48 3.00
C ASN A 178 15.92 12.11 1.82
N ARG A 179 14.70 11.64 1.52
CA ARG A 179 13.83 12.14 0.44
C ARG A 179 12.45 12.58 0.95
N GLN A 180 12.34 12.88 2.25
CA GLN A 180 11.07 13.21 2.89
C GLN A 180 10.39 14.47 2.31
N GLU A 181 11.15 15.45 1.87
CA GLU A 181 10.59 16.64 1.22
C GLU A 181 9.94 16.30 -0.13
N GLN A 182 10.55 15.38 -0.89
CA GLN A 182 9.99 14.90 -2.16
C GLN A 182 8.70 14.11 -1.93
N TRP A 183 8.65 13.29 -0.88
CA TRP A 183 7.45 12.55 -0.46
C TRP A 183 6.25 13.49 -0.27
N ARG A 184 6.41 14.51 0.59
CA ARG A 184 5.35 15.48 0.86
C ARG A 184 4.94 16.25 -0.39
N ALA A 185 5.93 16.74 -1.15
CA ALA A 185 5.68 17.53 -2.34
C ALA A 185 4.89 16.75 -3.40
N HIS A 186 5.25 15.49 -3.65
CA HIS A 186 4.54 14.66 -4.62
C HIS A 186 3.11 14.35 -4.15
N ILE A 187 2.89 13.96 -2.90
CA ILE A 187 1.54 13.63 -2.41
C ILE A 187 0.59 14.81 -2.55
N ILE A 188 1.01 16.00 -2.11
CA ILE A 188 0.23 17.22 -2.26
C ILE A 188 -0.05 17.51 -3.73
N SER A 189 0.97 17.36 -4.59
CA SER A 189 0.81 17.57 -6.03
C SER A 189 -0.22 16.62 -6.65
N ARG A 190 -0.17 15.32 -6.32
CA ARG A 190 -1.12 14.32 -6.84
C ARG A 190 -2.55 14.60 -6.39
N ALA A 191 -2.74 15.03 -5.14
CA ALA A 191 -4.06 15.37 -4.63
C ALA A 191 -4.64 16.59 -5.35
N VAL A 192 -3.88 17.70 -5.40
CA VAL A 192 -4.35 18.98 -5.93
C VAL A 192 -4.53 18.95 -7.45
N GLU A 193 -3.59 18.39 -8.21
CA GLU A 193 -3.66 18.43 -9.67
C GLU A 193 -4.80 17.57 -10.24
N ASN A 194 -5.23 16.55 -9.48
CA ASN A 194 -6.31 15.63 -9.84
C ASN A 194 -7.63 15.92 -9.11
N ALA A 195 -7.64 16.86 -8.14
CA ALA A 195 -8.77 17.17 -7.28
C ALA A 195 -9.37 15.93 -6.57
N ILE A 196 -8.49 15.10 -5.98
CA ILE A 196 -8.85 13.86 -5.26
C ILE A 196 -8.19 13.81 -3.88
N PHE A 197 -8.62 12.85 -3.06
CA PHE A 197 -7.89 12.49 -1.85
C PHE A 197 -6.69 11.60 -2.15
N VAL A 198 -5.63 11.73 -1.37
CA VAL A 198 -4.48 10.80 -1.38
C VAL A 198 -4.21 10.33 0.03
N ALA A 199 -4.22 9.01 0.24
CA ALA A 199 -3.95 8.36 1.53
C ALA A 199 -2.67 7.52 1.41
N ALA A 200 -1.59 7.98 2.02
CA ALA A 200 -0.25 7.45 1.81
C ALA A 200 0.33 6.85 3.09
N ALA A 201 0.50 5.53 3.12
CA ALA A 201 1.11 4.80 4.23
C ALA A 201 2.59 4.53 3.93
N ASN A 202 3.48 5.10 4.73
CA ASN A 202 4.90 4.87 4.65
C ASN A 202 5.41 4.10 5.87
N ARG A 203 6.38 3.22 5.67
CA ARG A 203 7.02 2.52 6.78
C ARG A 203 7.99 3.41 7.55
N VAL A 204 8.36 2.94 8.74
CA VAL A 204 9.46 3.47 9.55
C VAL A 204 10.52 2.39 9.77
N GLY A 205 11.60 2.76 10.45
CA GLY A 205 12.67 1.85 10.84
C GLY A 205 13.81 1.83 9.83
N GLU A 206 14.72 0.89 10.04
CA GLU A 206 15.98 0.81 9.32
C GLU A 206 16.21 -0.62 8.81
N GLU A 207 16.84 -0.70 7.64
CA GLU A 207 17.43 -1.91 7.07
C GLU A 207 18.92 -1.62 6.77
N PRO A 208 19.77 -2.63 6.51
CA PRO A 208 21.23 -2.44 6.48
C PRO A 208 21.75 -1.26 5.62
N THR A 209 21.03 -0.90 4.56
CA THR A 209 21.40 0.18 3.62
C THR A 209 20.32 1.26 3.48
N MET A 210 19.21 1.17 4.19
CA MET A 210 18.02 2.03 3.99
C MET A 210 17.47 2.51 5.33
N GLN A 211 17.02 3.77 5.37
CA GLN A 211 16.35 4.35 6.54
C GLN A 211 15.04 4.98 6.10
N PHE A 212 13.94 4.64 6.77
CA PHE A 212 12.59 5.04 6.36
C PHE A 212 11.99 6.06 7.33
N GLY A 213 11.43 7.13 6.76
CA GLY A 213 11.09 8.34 7.50
C GLY A 213 9.68 8.41 8.08
N GLY A 214 8.81 7.43 7.81
CA GLY A 214 7.40 7.53 8.18
C GLY A 214 6.72 8.66 7.41
N ASP A 215 6.06 9.58 8.12
CA ASP A 215 5.34 10.72 7.52
C ASP A 215 4.14 10.22 6.70
N SER A 216 3.51 9.14 7.18
CA SER A 216 2.27 8.65 6.59
C SER A 216 1.23 9.75 6.68
N THR A 217 0.54 10.04 5.59
CA THR A 217 -0.25 11.26 5.47
C THR A 217 -1.48 11.09 4.60
N MET A 218 -2.54 11.85 4.92
CA MET A 218 -3.73 11.98 4.10
C MET A 218 -3.90 13.44 3.68
N VAL A 219 -4.01 13.66 2.38
CA VAL A 219 -4.15 14.99 1.77
C VAL A 219 -5.43 15.07 0.96
N GLY A 220 -6.16 16.18 1.11
CA GLY A 220 -7.40 16.45 0.41
C GLY A 220 -7.23 17.15 -0.96
N PRO A 221 -8.34 17.31 -1.70
CA PRO A 221 -8.35 17.86 -3.06
C PRO A 221 -7.78 19.28 -3.21
N MET A 222 -7.77 20.11 -2.16
CA MET A 222 -7.19 21.46 -2.21
C MET A 222 -5.84 21.53 -1.49
N GLY A 223 -5.25 20.38 -1.15
CA GLY A 223 -3.97 20.29 -0.46
C GLY A 223 -4.09 20.35 1.05
N GLU A 224 -5.30 20.22 1.61
CA GLU A 224 -5.52 20.20 3.05
C GLU A 224 -4.92 18.93 3.66
N LEU A 225 -4.20 19.09 4.76
CA LEU A 225 -3.62 17.99 5.51
C LEU A 225 -4.64 17.46 6.54
N TYR A 226 -5.07 16.21 6.39
CA TYR A 226 -6.00 15.56 7.32
C TYR A 226 -5.28 14.79 8.43
N THR A 227 -4.11 14.22 8.14
CA THR A 227 -3.26 13.55 9.13
C THR A 227 -1.80 13.52 8.71
N LEU A 228 -0.92 13.41 9.71
CA LEU A 228 0.52 13.24 9.57
C LEU A 228 1.03 12.41 10.76
N LEU A 229 1.68 11.27 10.49
CA LEU A 229 2.16 10.30 11.49
C LEU A 229 3.68 10.23 11.60
#